data_AF-A0AAW1V1F4-F1
#
_entry.id   AF-A0AAW1V1F4-F1
#
_cell.length_a   1.000
_cell.length_b   1.000
_cell.length_c   1.000
_cell.angle_alpha   90.00
_cell.angle_beta   90.00
_cell.angle_gamma   90.00
#
_symmetry.space_group_name_H-M   'P 1'
#
loop_
_entity.id
_entity.type
_entity.pdbx_description
1 polymer ?
#
loop_
_entity_poly.entity_id
_entity_poly.type
_entity_poly.pdbx_seq_one_letter_code
_entity_poly.pdbx_strand_id
1 'polypeptide(L)'
;MSPVHDAYAKNGLESAAHRKEMVKLAVKTSDWIKLSDWECNQESWSRTRQVLNYHQNRVNEILQSSMNDNNSNNLEDSSNWFASNVKNGCCPESVVVKLLCGADLLESFGTPGLWADEDIESIIGTHGLVVITRSNTNPLEFIYNSDVLTKYMSNITIVTEWIGNEVSSTKIRRAIRRGESVKYLIPDPVIDYIQLKCLFGFKQNFSLKMMLMQ
;
A
#
# COMPACT_ATOMS: atom_id res chain seq x y z
N MET A 1 -3.89 -2.56 0.95
CA MET A 1 -2.53 -2.11 1.28
C MET A 1 -1.69 -3.31 1.66
N SER A 2 -0.59 -3.57 0.95
CA SER A 2 0.39 -4.63 1.28
C SER A 2 1.65 -3.99 1.86
N PRO A 3 1.92 -4.11 3.17
CA PRO A 3 3.18 -3.65 3.74
C PRO A 3 4.33 -4.57 3.31
N VAL A 4 5.50 -3.99 3.05
CA VAL A 4 6.69 -4.75 2.60
C VAL A 4 7.18 -5.75 3.64
N HIS A 5 7.82 -6.85 3.22
CA HIS A 5 8.50 -7.78 4.12
C HIS A 5 9.70 -7.14 4.87
N ASP A 6 10.03 -7.60 6.08
CA ASP A 6 11.14 -7.05 6.88
C ASP A 6 12.52 -7.27 6.25
N ALA A 7 12.68 -8.33 5.46
CA ALA A 7 13.90 -8.62 4.71
C ALA A 7 14.22 -7.58 3.62
N TYR A 8 13.32 -6.62 3.34
CA TYR A 8 13.65 -5.45 2.51
C TYR A 8 14.77 -4.61 3.14
N ALA A 9 14.97 -4.71 4.46
CA ALA A 9 16.11 -4.16 5.19
C ALA A 9 16.38 -2.65 4.97
N LYS A 10 15.34 -1.88 4.62
CA LYS A 10 15.46 -0.42 4.47
C LYS A 10 15.78 0.23 5.81
N ASN A 11 16.71 1.18 5.81
CA ASN A 11 17.09 1.89 7.01
C ASN A 11 15.88 2.59 7.68
N GLY A 12 15.68 2.34 8.97
CA GLY A 12 14.56 2.88 9.76
C GLY A 12 13.21 2.21 9.50
N LEU A 13 13.21 1.00 8.91
CA LEU A 13 12.03 0.16 8.78
C LEU A 13 11.71 -0.53 10.11
N GLU A 14 10.56 -0.22 10.69
CA GLU A 14 10.03 -0.96 11.85
C GLU A 14 9.53 -2.34 11.42
N SER A 15 9.40 -3.26 12.38
CA SER A 15 8.95 -4.64 12.10
C SER A 15 7.62 -4.70 11.36
N ALA A 16 7.45 -5.74 10.54
CA ALA A 16 6.24 -6.00 9.79
C ALA A 16 5.04 -6.12 10.72
N ALA A 17 5.23 -6.71 11.90
CA ALA A 17 4.19 -6.79 12.94
C ALA A 17 3.64 -5.40 13.32
N HIS A 18 4.51 -4.42 13.60
CA HIS A 18 4.08 -3.06 13.93
C HIS A 18 3.44 -2.36 12.73
N ARG A 19 4.01 -2.51 11.54
CA ARG A 19 3.47 -1.88 10.33
C ARG A 19 2.09 -2.43 9.96
N LYS A 20 1.88 -3.74 10.06
CA LYS A 20 0.58 -4.38 9.87
C LYS A 20 -0.47 -3.83 10.83
N GLU A 21 -0.13 -3.71 12.11
CA GLU A 21 -1.07 -3.19 13.11
C GLU A 21 -1.40 -1.72 12.87
N MET A 22 -0.39 -0.88 12.57
CA MET A 22 -0.62 0.51 12.21
C MET A 22 -1.51 0.67 10.96
N VAL A 23 -1.30 -0.16 9.93
CA VAL A 23 -2.16 -0.14 8.72
C VAL A 23 -3.58 -0.59 9.05
N LYS A 24 -3.74 -1.66 9.85
CA LYS A 24 -5.05 -2.16 10.30
C LYS A 24 -5.83 -1.07 11.04
N LEU A 25 -5.16 -0.31 11.92
CA LEU A 25 -5.75 0.82 12.63
C LEU A 25 -6.09 1.98 11.69
N ALA A 26 -5.21 2.29 10.72
CA ALA A 26 -5.40 3.38 9.78
C ALA A 26 -6.59 3.16 8.83
N VAL A 27 -6.84 1.91 8.42
CA VAL A 27 -7.93 1.56 7.49
C VAL A 27 -9.20 1.10 8.19
N LYS A 28 -9.26 1.16 9.52
CA LYS A 28 -10.39 0.64 10.32
C LYS A 28 -11.74 1.23 9.90
N THR A 29 -11.77 2.51 9.55
CA THR A 29 -12.98 3.22 9.12
C THR A 29 -13.21 3.19 7.61
N SER A 30 -12.36 2.48 6.85
CA SER A 30 -12.49 2.36 5.40
C SER A 30 -13.28 1.13 5.02
N ASP A 31 -14.31 1.32 4.20
CA ASP A 31 -15.13 0.22 3.72
C ASP A 31 -14.48 -0.52 2.53
N TRP A 32 -13.56 0.14 1.82
CA TRP A 32 -13.01 -0.35 0.55
C TRP A 32 -11.48 -0.54 0.54
N ILE A 33 -10.76 0.02 1.51
CA ILE A 33 -9.32 -0.20 1.67
C ILE A 33 -9.11 -1.19 2.82
N LYS A 34 -8.43 -2.31 2.54
CA LYS A 34 -8.11 -3.34 3.54
C LYS A 34 -6.60 -3.62 3.57
N LEU A 35 -6.13 -4.16 4.70
CA LEU A 35 -4.79 -4.70 4.83
C LEU A 35 -4.70 -6.05 4.08
N SER A 36 -3.60 -6.28 3.38
CA SER A 36 -3.14 -7.63 3.08
C SER A 36 -1.81 -7.85 3.79
N ASP A 37 -1.71 -8.96 4.52
CA ASP A 37 -0.50 -9.35 5.22
C ASP A 37 0.32 -10.41 4.48
N TRP A 38 -0.11 -10.82 3.28
CA TRP A 38 0.52 -11.89 2.51
C TRP A 38 2.02 -11.66 2.30
N GLU A 39 2.40 -10.47 1.81
CA GLU A 39 3.81 -10.12 1.55
C GLU A 39 4.67 -10.17 2.83
N CYS A 40 4.10 -9.72 3.95
CA CYS A 40 4.77 -9.76 5.26
C CYS A 40 4.94 -11.16 5.83
N ASN A 41 4.17 -12.14 5.36
CA ASN A 41 4.19 -13.52 5.85
C ASN A 41 5.01 -14.45 4.95
N GLN A 42 5.66 -13.94 3.90
CA GLN A 42 6.58 -14.71 3.06
C GLN A 42 7.89 -15.01 3.81
N GLU A 43 8.65 -16.01 3.38
CA GLU A 43 9.94 -16.36 4.00
C GLU A 43 11.03 -15.30 3.76
N SER A 44 10.92 -14.53 2.68
CA SER A 44 11.88 -13.50 2.29
C SER A 44 11.21 -12.34 1.56
N TRP A 45 12.00 -11.31 1.22
CA TRP A 45 11.51 -10.19 0.44
C TRP A 45 10.97 -10.65 -0.91
N SER A 46 9.77 -10.19 -1.25
CA SER A 46 9.08 -10.51 -2.50
C SER A 46 9.19 -9.37 -3.48
N ARG A 47 9.41 -9.69 -4.76
CA ARG A 47 9.35 -8.70 -5.85
C ARG A 47 7.92 -8.18 -5.99
N THR A 48 7.75 -6.90 -6.31
CA THR A 48 6.41 -6.30 -6.49
C THR A 48 5.56 -7.03 -7.53
N ARG A 49 6.18 -7.55 -8.61
CA ARG A 49 5.49 -8.40 -9.59
C ARG A 49 4.85 -9.64 -8.96
N GLN A 50 5.52 -10.29 -8.01
CA GLN A 50 4.99 -11.49 -7.34
C GLN A 50 3.78 -11.15 -6.47
N VAL A 51 3.85 -10.01 -5.76
CA VAL A 51 2.74 -9.50 -4.94
C VAL A 51 1.51 -9.20 -5.81
N LEU A 52 1.71 -8.56 -6.97
CA LEU A 52 0.64 -8.28 -7.92
C LEU A 52 0.01 -9.57 -8.48
N ASN A 53 0.84 -10.51 -8.94
CA ASN A 53 0.37 -11.81 -9.44
C ASN A 53 -0.46 -12.56 -8.40
N TYR A 54 0.01 -12.58 -7.15
CA TYR A 54 -0.73 -13.21 -6.05
C TYR A 54 -2.12 -12.58 -5.89
N HIS A 55 -2.21 -11.26 -5.86
CA HIS A 55 -3.49 -10.57 -5.70
C HIS A 55 -4.40 -10.74 -6.91
N GLN A 56 -3.88 -10.75 -8.14
CA GLN A 56 -4.65 -11.02 -9.34
C GLN A 56 -5.24 -12.44 -9.32
N ASN A 57 -4.44 -13.44 -8.96
CA ASN A 57 -4.90 -14.82 -8.83
C ASN A 57 -5.98 -14.94 -7.75
N ARG A 58 -5.77 -14.31 -6.59
CA ARG A 58 -6.76 -14.30 -5.51
C ARG A 58 -8.09 -13.68 -5.94
N VAL A 59 -8.05 -12.59 -6.69
CA VAL A 59 -9.25 -11.95 -7.25
C VAL A 59 -9.95 -12.91 -8.24
N ASN A 60 -9.19 -13.51 -9.16
CA ASN A 60 -9.73 -14.45 -10.15
C ASN A 60 -10.40 -15.67 -9.49
N GLU A 61 -9.80 -16.23 -8.43
CA GLU A 61 -10.39 -17.32 -7.65
C GLU A 61 -11.74 -16.93 -7.03
N ILE A 62 -11.83 -15.73 -6.44
CA ILE A 62 -13.09 -15.24 -5.84
C ILE A 62 -14.17 -15.02 -6.90
N LEU A 63 -13.78 -14.49 -8.08
CA LEU A 63 -14.71 -14.32 -9.20
C LEU A 63 -15.24 -15.68 -9.68
N GLN A 64 -14.36 -16.67 -9.86
CA GLN A 64 -14.74 -18.02 -10.29
C GLN A 64 -15.62 -18.73 -9.25
N SER A 65 -15.31 -18.62 -7.96
CA SER A 65 -16.15 -19.21 -6.91
C SER A 65 -17.53 -18.56 -6.86
N SER A 66 -17.60 -17.23 -7.05
CA SER A 66 -18.87 -16.50 -7.04
C SER A 66 -19.82 -16.89 -8.19
N MET A 67 -19.28 -17.30 -9.34
CA MET A 67 -20.05 -17.77 -10.49
C MET A 67 -20.52 -19.22 -10.33
N ASN A 68 -19.76 -20.05 -9.60
CA ASN A 68 -20.03 -21.48 -9.45
C ASN A 68 -20.94 -21.82 -8.24
N ASP A 69 -21.01 -20.94 -7.22
CA ASP A 69 -21.75 -21.22 -5.98
C ASP A 69 -23.24 -20.83 -6.04
N ASN A 70 -24.09 -21.85 -6.25
CA ASN A 70 -25.50 -21.87 -5.79
C ASN A 70 -25.65 -22.45 -4.36
N ASN A 71 -24.57 -22.87 -3.69
CA ASN A 71 -24.63 -23.43 -2.33
C ASN A 71 -23.23 -23.57 -1.69
N SER A 72 -22.84 -22.69 -0.74
CA SER A 72 -21.98 -23.03 0.42
C SER A 72 -21.59 -21.77 1.23
N ASN A 73 -21.77 -21.86 2.55
CA ASN A 73 -21.62 -20.78 3.55
C ASN A 73 -20.23 -20.73 4.23
N ASN A 74 -19.15 -21.14 3.57
CA ASN A 74 -17.84 -21.28 4.24
C ASN A 74 -16.69 -20.52 3.55
N LEU A 75 -16.85 -19.23 3.27
CA LEU A 75 -15.72 -18.37 2.90
C LEU A 75 -15.31 -17.52 4.12
N GLU A 76 -14.10 -17.74 4.60
CA GLU A 76 -13.52 -17.00 5.72
C GLU A 76 -13.56 -15.48 5.51
N ASP A 77 -13.83 -14.81 6.63
CA ASP A 77 -14.28 -13.42 6.82
C ASP A 77 -13.51 -12.33 6.04
N SER A 78 -12.27 -12.58 5.64
CA SER A 78 -11.42 -11.58 4.97
C SER A 78 -11.78 -11.31 3.51
N SER A 79 -12.51 -12.20 2.84
CA SER A 79 -12.82 -12.07 1.40
C SER A 79 -14.26 -11.64 1.12
N ASN A 80 -15.08 -11.55 2.17
CA ASN A 80 -16.50 -11.23 2.08
C ASN A 80 -16.76 -9.85 1.49
N TRP A 81 -15.92 -8.85 1.80
CA TRP A 81 -16.09 -7.48 1.30
C TRP A 81 -15.94 -7.39 -0.24
N PHE A 82 -15.01 -8.16 -0.82
CA PHE A 82 -14.80 -8.16 -2.26
C PHE A 82 -15.89 -8.99 -2.94
N ALA A 83 -16.18 -10.18 -2.39
CA ALA A 83 -17.22 -11.06 -2.90
C ALA A 83 -18.61 -10.40 -2.87
N SER A 84 -18.96 -9.61 -1.84
CA SER A 84 -20.24 -8.88 -1.78
C SER A 84 -20.36 -7.82 -2.87
N ASN A 85 -19.26 -7.10 -3.15
CA ASN A 85 -19.25 -6.08 -4.20
C ASN A 85 -19.33 -6.70 -5.60
N VAL A 86 -18.75 -7.89 -5.79
CA VAL A 86 -18.86 -8.69 -7.02
C VAL A 86 -20.28 -9.24 -7.20
N LYS A 87 -20.90 -9.79 -6.14
CA LYS A 87 -22.23 -10.44 -6.18
C LYS A 87 -23.38 -9.48 -6.50
N ASN A 88 -23.24 -8.18 -6.20
CA ASN A 88 -24.29 -7.17 -6.45
C ASN A 88 -24.46 -6.78 -7.94
N GLY A 89 -23.99 -7.59 -8.89
CA GLY A 89 -24.30 -7.46 -10.32
C GLY A 89 -23.55 -6.34 -11.07
N CYS A 90 -22.57 -5.70 -10.44
CA CYS A 90 -21.81 -4.59 -11.04
C CYS A 90 -20.44 -4.99 -11.63
N CYS A 91 -20.08 -6.28 -11.64
CA CYS A 91 -18.71 -6.67 -12.03
C CYS A 91 -18.57 -6.92 -13.55
N PRO A 92 -17.57 -6.31 -14.21
CA PRO A 92 -17.23 -6.61 -15.59
C PRO A 92 -16.69 -8.04 -15.74
N GLU A 93 -16.70 -8.58 -16.98
CA GLU A 93 -16.24 -9.93 -17.34
C GLU A 93 -14.80 -10.25 -16.88
N SER A 94 -13.99 -9.24 -16.55
CA SER A 94 -12.67 -9.39 -15.93
C SER A 94 -12.36 -8.25 -14.97
N VAL A 95 -11.66 -8.55 -13.87
CA VAL A 95 -11.12 -7.55 -12.94
C VAL A 95 -9.60 -7.57 -13.06
N VAL A 96 -8.99 -6.39 -13.20
CA VAL A 96 -7.54 -6.22 -13.29
C VAL A 96 -7.01 -5.52 -12.05
N VAL A 97 -6.03 -6.14 -11.40
CA VAL A 97 -5.28 -5.54 -10.29
C VAL A 97 -4.27 -4.57 -10.89
N LYS A 98 -4.26 -3.31 -10.41
CA LYS A 98 -3.30 -2.28 -10.81
C LYS A 98 -2.40 -1.89 -9.65
N LEU A 99 -1.15 -1.54 -9.95
CA LEU A 99 -0.23 -0.99 -8.96
C LEU A 99 -0.50 0.51 -8.76
N LEU A 100 -0.96 0.88 -7.56
CA LEU A 100 -1.12 2.27 -7.14
C LEU A 100 0.21 2.79 -6.55
N CYS A 101 0.73 3.89 -7.07
CA CYS A 101 2.01 4.44 -6.62
C CYS A 101 2.10 5.97 -6.80
N GLY A 102 3.13 6.58 -6.23
CA GLY A 102 3.50 7.97 -6.49
C GLY A 102 4.44 8.10 -7.70
N ALA A 103 4.65 9.33 -8.16
CA ALA A 103 5.62 9.63 -9.21
C ALA A 103 7.06 9.19 -8.86
N ASP A 104 7.40 9.18 -7.57
CA ASP A 104 8.70 8.73 -7.06
C ASP A 104 8.98 7.25 -7.34
N LEU A 105 7.96 6.39 -7.25
CA LEU A 105 8.09 4.98 -7.63
C LEU A 105 8.22 4.82 -9.15
N LEU A 106 7.43 5.57 -9.93
CA LEU A 106 7.51 5.54 -11.39
C LEU A 106 8.93 5.91 -11.86
N GLU A 107 9.48 7.01 -11.36
CA GLU A 107 10.84 7.46 -11.68
C GLU A 107 11.91 6.43 -11.26
N SER A 108 11.65 5.67 -10.19
CA SER A 108 12.57 4.62 -9.73
C SER A 108 12.78 3.50 -10.75
N PHE A 109 11.86 3.30 -11.71
CA PHE A 109 12.06 2.33 -12.81
C PHE A 109 13.25 2.70 -13.70
N GLY A 110 13.65 3.97 -13.74
CA GLY A 110 14.83 4.42 -14.46
C GLY A 110 16.14 4.23 -13.71
N THR A 111 16.10 3.72 -12.46
CA THR A 111 17.31 3.55 -11.64
C THR A 111 18.00 2.21 -11.98
N PRO A 112 19.23 2.22 -12.53
CA PRO A 112 19.91 1.01 -12.95
C PRO A 112 20.10 0.01 -11.79
N GLY A 113 19.72 -1.25 -12.02
CA GLY A 113 19.88 -2.33 -11.04
C GLY A 113 18.87 -2.34 -9.88
N LEU A 114 17.92 -1.38 -9.84
CA LEU A 114 16.88 -1.38 -8.81
C LEU A 114 15.70 -2.29 -9.17
N TRP A 115 15.36 -2.37 -10.45
CA TRP A 115 14.29 -3.18 -11.00
C TRP A 115 14.84 -4.08 -12.10
N ALA A 116 14.31 -5.30 -12.21
CA ALA A 116 14.58 -6.14 -13.38
C ALA A 116 13.68 -5.70 -14.53
N ASP A 117 14.22 -5.60 -15.74
CA ASP A 117 13.46 -5.13 -16.92
C ASP A 117 12.24 -6.02 -17.20
N GLU A 118 12.38 -7.34 -16.99
CA GLU A 118 11.27 -8.31 -17.05
C GLU A 118 10.15 -8.01 -16.06
N ASP A 119 10.49 -7.48 -14.87
CA ASP A 119 9.51 -7.14 -13.86
C ASP A 119 8.78 -5.86 -14.24
N ILE A 120 9.50 -4.84 -14.76
CA ILE A 120 8.89 -3.60 -15.26
C ILE A 120 7.92 -3.92 -16.40
N GLU A 121 8.39 -4.64 -17.42
CA GLU A 121 7.55 -4.99 -18.58
C GLU A 121 6.33 -5.82 -18.16
N SER A 122 6.50 -6.79 -17.25
CA SER A 122 5.38 -7.59 -16.76
C SER A 122 4.39 -6.77 -15.94
N ILE A 123 4.85 -5.94 -14.99
CA ILE A 123 3.98 -5.10 -14.16
C ILE A 123 3.10 -4.22 -15.05
N ILE A 124 3.69 -3.55 -16.04
CA ILE A 124 2.96 -2.57 -16.85
C ILE A 124 2.18 -3.25 -17.97
N GLY A 125 2.70 -4.32 -18.55
CA GLY A 125 2.02 -5.06 -19.61
C GLY A 125 0.81 -5.86 -19.14
N THR A 126 0.84 -6.41 -17.92
CA THR A 126 -0.23 -7.30 -17.42
C THR A 126 -1.18 -6.63 -16.42
N HIS A 127 -0.67 -5.81 -15.52
CA HIS A 127 -1.45 -5.18 -14.45
C HIS A 127 -1.74 -3.72 -14.81
N GLY A 128 -0.68 -2.96 -15.04
CA GLY A 128 -0.71 -1.52 -15.26
C GLY A 128 -0.54 -0.73 -13.97
N LEU A 129 -0.45 0.58 -14.14
CA LEU A 129 -0.11 1.53 -13.09
C LEU A 129 -1.21 2.57 -12.91
N VAL A 130 -1.41 2.98 -11.67
CA VAL A 130 -2.10 4.22 -11.34
C VAL A 130 -1.10 5.08 -10.58
N VAL A 131 -0.70 6.21 -11.17
CA VAL A 131 0.35 7.07 -10.64
C VAL A 131 -0.28 8.37 -10.14
N ILE A 132 -0.22 8.58 -8.82
CA ILE A 132 -0.65 9.84 -8.21
C ILE A 132 0.54 10.80 -8.23
N THR A 133 0.37 11.91 -8.92
CA THR A 133 1.43 12.90 -9.12
C THR A 133 1.18 14.15 -8.30
N ARG A 134 2.28 14.65 -7.73
CA ARG A 134 2.32 15.91 -7.00
C ARG A 134 2.76 17.02 -7.96
N SER A 135 2.40 18.25 -7.62
CA SER A 135 2.93 19.45 -8.25
C SER A 135 4.48 19.38 -8.29
N ASN A 136 5.05 19.66 -9.46
CA ASN A 136 6.50 19.66 -9.78
C ASN A 136 7.14 18.36 -10.27
N THR A 137 6.37 17.30 -10.59
CA THR A 137 6.89 16.12 -11.32
C THR A 137 6.26 16.06 -12.72
N ASN A 138 7.03 15.67 -13.73
CA ASN A 138 6.54 15.47 -15.11
C ASN A 138 6.52 13.98 -15.47
N PRO A 139 5.52 13.21 -14.99
CA PRO A 139 5.44 11.77 -15.24
C PRO A 139 5.34 11.44 -16.74
N LEU A 140 4.72 12.32 -17.53
CA LEU A 140 4.53 12.11 -18.97
C LEU A 140 5.84 12.15 -19.74
N GLU A 141 6.73 13.09 -19.41
CA GLU A 141 8.07 13.16 -19.99
C GLU A 141 8.90 11.93 -19.63
N PHE A 142 8.85 11.48 -18.37
CA PHE A 142 9.52 10.25 -17.96
C PHE A 142 9.03 9.01 -18.70
N ILE A 143 7.71 8.89 -18.90
CA ILE A 143 7.11 7.79 -19.68
C ILE A 143 7.58 7.85 -21.14
N TYR A 144 7.53 9.03 -21.76
CA TYR A 144 7.95 9.23 -23.14
C TYR A 144 9.42 8.85 -23.39
N ASN A 145 10.30 9.11 -22.43
CA ASN A 145 11.72 8.80 -22.54
C ASN A 145 12.07 7.32 -22.31
N SER A 146 11.08 6.46 -21.99
CA SER A 146 11.27 5.03 -21.82
C SER A 146 10.46 4.24 -22.86
N ASP A 147 11.16 3.42 -23.65
CA ASP A 147 10.54 2.59 -24.69
C ASP A 147 9.48 1.64 -24.11
N VAL A 148 9.78 1.01 -22.97
CA VAL A 148 8.86 0.07 -22.30
C VAL A 148 7.63 0.80 -21.76
N LEU A 149 7.80 1.95 -21.12
CA LEU A 149 6.68 2.72 -20.56
C LEU A 149 5.80 3.29 -21.68
N THR A 150 6.40 3.79 -22.75
CA THR A 150 5.68 4.31 -23.92
C THR A 150 4.90 3.21 -24.62
N LYS A 151 5.50 2.02 -24.82
CA LYS A 151 4.84 0.85 -25.42
C LYS A 151 3.54 0.47 -24.70
N TYR A 152 3.51 0.58 -23.37
CA TYR A 152 2.35 0.23 -22.54
C TYR A 152 1.65 1.45 -21.92
N MET A 153 1.80 2.64 -22.50
CA MET A 153 1.28 3.89 -21.94
C MET A 153 -0.23 3.85 -21.70
N SER A 154 -0.99 3.14 -22.54
CA SER A 154 -2.45 2.95 -22.35
C SER A 154 -2.82 2.25 -21.05
N ASN A 155 -1.89 1.51 -20.44
CA ASN A 155 -2.08 0.81 -19.17
C ASN A 155 -1.60 1.61 -17.95
N ILE A 156 -1.11 2.84 -18.17
CA ILE A 156 -0.63 3.77 -17.15
C ILE A 156 -1.65 4.91 -17.01
N THR A 157 -2.33 4.96 -15.87
CA THR A 157 -3.25 6.05 -15.54
C THR A 157 -2.55 7.07 -14.65
N ILE A 158 -2.47 8.32 -15.11
CA ILE A 158 -1.91 9.43 -14.33
C ILE A 158 -3.06 10.17 -13.65
N VAL A 159 -2.96 10.32 -12.33
CA VAL A 159 -3.92 11.06 -11.50
C VAL A 159 -3.20 12.27 -10.92
N THR A 160 -3.72 13.46 -11.21
CA THR A 160 -3.17 14.72 -10.70
C THR A 160 -3.76 15.04 -9.33
N GLU A 161 -2.91 15.19 -8.30
CA GLU A 161 -3.31 15.65 -6.98
C GLU A 161 -3.32 17.20 -6.95
N TRP A 162 -4.50 17.82 -7.08
CA TRP A 162 -4.63 19.29 -7.07
C TRP A 162 -4.44 19.92 -5.68
N ILE A 163 -4.79 19.17 -4.63
CA ILE A 163 -4.62 19.59 -3.23
C ILE A 163 -3.56 18.67 -2.62
N GLY A 164 -2.32 19.14 -2.57
CA GLY A 164 -1.20 18.32 -2.13
C GLY A 164 -1.27 17.98 -0.65
N ASN A 165 -1.15 16.69 -0.33
CA ASN A 165 -0.89 16.23 1.04
C ASN A 165 0.60 15.86 1.20
N GLU A 166 1.43 16.81 1.64
CA GLU A 166 2.88 16.64 1.76
C GLU A 166 3.36 15.86 3.02
N VAL A 167 2.58 14.88 3.44
CA VAL A 167 2.94 14.01 4.56
C VAL A 167 3.79 12.85 4.07
N SER A 168 5.04 12.77 4.55
CA SER A 168 5.93 11.63 4.29
C SER A 168 6.32 10.94 5.59
N SER A 169 6.50 9.62 5.54
CA SER A 169 6.89 8.84 6.72
C SER A 169 8.22 9.31 7.31
N THR A 170 9.15 9.83 6.50
CA THR A 170 10.41 10.41 6.98
C THR A 170 10.19 11.69 7.80
N LYS A 171 9.31 12.59 7.36
CA LYS A 171 8.93 13.79 8.13
C LYS A 171 8.23 13.39 9.44
N ILE A 172 7.31 12.42 9.40
CA ILE A 172 6.59 11.90 10.59
C ILE A 172 7.55 11.29 11.62
N ARG A 173 8.42 10.35 11.22
CA ARG A 173 9.42 9.76 12.12
C ARG A 173 10.38 10.79 12.72
N ARG A 174 10.69 11.86 11.98
CA ARG A 174 11.52 12.96 12.48
C ARG A 174 10.79 13.80 13.52
N ALA A 175 9.53 14.15 13.28
CA ALA A 175 8.69 14.88 14.24
C ALA A 175 8.55 14.10 15.56
N ILE A 176 8.25 12.80 15.47
CA ILE A 176 8.15 11.91 16.64
C ILE A 176 9.45 11.89 17.46
N ARG A 177 10.61 11.71 16.82
CA ARG A 177 11.92 11.73 17.50
C ARG A 177 12.22 13.05 18.22
N ARG A 178 11.65 14.15 17.73
CA ARG A 178 11.82 15.50 18.29
C ARG A 178 10.77 15.85 19.35
N GLY A 179 9.80 14.96 19.62
CA GLY A 179 8.67 15.25 20.50
C GLY A 179 7.69 16.27 19.91
N GLU A 180 7.72 16.48 18.60
CA GLU A 180 6.76 17.34 17.89
C GLU A 180 5.42 16.60 17.70
N SER A 181 4.32 17.35 17.69
CA SER A 181 2.99 16.77 17.45
C SER A 181 2.85 16.29 16.01
N VAL A 182 2.27 15.10 15.85
CA VAL A 182 1.85 14.53 14.55
C VAL A 182 0.33 14.42 14.42
N LYS A 183 -0.41 15.07 15.32
CA LYS A 183 -1.88 15.09 15.30
C LYS A 183 -2.37 15.71 13.98
N TYR A 184 -3.43 15.13 13.42
CA TYR A 184 -4.02 15.52 12.12
C TYR A 184 -3.15 15.20 10.89
N LEU A 185 -1.93 14.68 11.06
CA LEU A 185 -1.10 14.20 9.94
C LEU A 185 -1.28 12.69 9.69
N ILE A 186 -1.60 11.95 10.76
CA ILE A 186 -1.90 10.51 10.72
C ILE A 186 -3.11 10.22 11.63
N PRO A 187 -3.80 9.07 11.46
CA PRO A 187 -4.98 8.74 12.26
C PRO A 187 -4.65 8.61 13.75
N ASP A 188 -5.52 9.13 14.63
CA ASP A 188 -5.34 9.12 16.08
C ASP A 188 -5.04 7.71 16.66
N PRO A 189 -5.75 6.62 16.24
CA PRO A 189 -5.42 5.27 16.73
C PRO A 189 -3.99 4.82 16.39
N VAL A 190 -3.41 5.32 15.30
CA VAL A 190 -2.02 5.03 14.92
C VAL A 190 -1.05 5.80 15.82
N ILE A 191 -1.39 7.04 16.19
CA ILE A 191 -0.61 7.83 17.15
C ILE A 191 -0.57 7.11 18.50
N ASP A 192 -1.73 6.69 19.00
CA ASP A 192 -1.85 5.98 20.27
C ASP A 192 -1.01 4.68 20.27
N TYR A 193 -1.05 3.94 19.16
CA TYR A 193 -0.25 2.73 19.00
C TYR A 193 1.26 3.00 19.03
N ILE A 194 1.73 4.03 18.32
CA ILE A 194 3.13 4.45 18.30
C ILE A 194 3.61 4.81 19.72
N GLN A 195 2.77 5.54 20.47
CA GLN A 195 3.08 5.94 21.85
C GLN A 195 3.12 4.73 22.79
N LEU A 196 2.15 3.82 22.68
CA LEU A 196 2.06 2.62 23.50
C LEU A 196 3.26 1.68 23.29
N LYS A 197 3.72 1.55 22.04
CA LYS A 197 4.83 0.68 21.65
C LYS A 197 6.19 1.39 21.61
N CYS A 198 6.25 2.68 21.96
CA CYS A 198 7.46 3.51 21.93
C CYS A 198 8.22 3.46 20.59
N LEU A 199 7.49 3.44 19.47
CA LEU A 199 8.09 3.30 18.14
C LEU A 199 8.79 4.60 17.70
N PHE A 200 9.73 4.47 16.77
CA PHE A 200 10.44 5.61 16.16
C PHE A 200 11.16 6.52 17.17
N GLY A 201 11.60 5.98 18.31
CA GLY A 201 12.29 6.76 19.34
C GLY A 201 11.39 7.70 20.13
N PHE A 202 10.07 7.42 20.19
CA PHE A 202 9.15 8.13 21.06
C PHE A 202 9.61 8.01 22.53
N LYS A 203 9.86 9.16 23.17
CA LYS A 203 10.23 9.22 24.59
C LYS A 203 8.96 9.37 25.42
N GLN A 204 8.65 8.39 26.25
CA GLN A 204 7.55 8.49 27.21
C GLN A 204 7.88 9.61 28.21
N ASN A 205 7.18 10.74 28.13
CA ASN A 205 7.23 11.76 29.17
C ASN A 205 6.48 11.21 30.39
N PHE A 206 7.23 10.67 31.35
CA PHE A 206 6.71 10.16 32.62
C PHE A 206 5.90 11.19 33.44
N SER A 207 5.96 12.48 33.08
CA SER A 207 5.29 13.57 33.80
C SER A 207 3.76 13.54 33.71
N LEU A 208 3.15 13.00 32.65
CA LEU A 208 1.68 13.02 32.50
C LEU A 208 0.97 11.87 33.22
N LYS A 209 1.65 10.74 33.46
CA LYS A 209 1.05 9.59 34.16
C LYS A 209 0.86 9.85 35.65
N MET A 210 1.67 10.72 36.25
CA MET A 210 1.54 11.15 37.65
C MET A 210 0.38 12.13 37.87
N MET A 211 -0.08 12.83 36.82
CA MET A 211 -1.11 13.86 36.94
C MET A 211 -2.54 13.30 36.78
N LEU A 212 -2.68 12.08 36.26
CA LEU A 212 -3.96 11.36 36.12
C LEU A 212 -4.14 10.26 37.18
N MET A 213 -3.19 10.11 38.11
CA MET A 213 -3.23 9.17 39.24
C MET A 213 -3.34 9.89 40.59
N GLN A 214 -3.72 11.17 40.59
CA GLN A 214 -4.12 11.96 41.77
C GLN A 214 -5.53 12.50 41.54
#